data_AF-A0A6I7PJ55-F1
#
_entry.id   AF-A0A6I7PJ55-F1
#
_cell.length_a   1.000
_cell.length_b   1.000
_cell.length_c   1.000
_cell.angle_alpha   90.00
_cell.angle_beta   90.00
_cell.angle_gamma   90.00
#
_symmetry.space_group_name_H-M   'P 1'
#
loop_
_entity.id
_entity.type
_entity.pdbx_description
1 polymer ?
#
loop_
_entity_poly.entity_id
_entity_poly.type
_entity_poly.pdbx_seq_one_letter_code
_entity_poly.pdbx_strand_id
1 'polypeptide(L)'
;MKDPKTSCSEDPDGVPGCSVEVFLGLGSNVGRRLAQIDEAVERLRGLLQRIRVSSVYETEPMYVVDQPRFLNVVVSGWTRLDALQLLDCIAAIEAGAGRQRLPGERYGPRPLDIDILLYGRRIIDTPRLRVPHPRLLEREFVLRPLIELAPGMRDPRSDVALVDALAVLPSQGVYCYRANPYNRGRSGEQHT
;
A
#
# COMPACT_ATOMS: atom_id res chain seq x y z
N MET A 1 -30.34 15.10 -29.90
CA MET A 1 -30.35 13.78 -29.25
C MET A 1 -29.28 12.93 -29.92
N LYS A 2 -28.38 12.35 -29.12
CA LYS A 2 -27.20 11.52 -29.44
C LYS A 2 -25.90 12.23 -29.91
N ASP A 3 -25.14 12.64 -28.89
CA ASP A 3 -23.72 12.38 -28.61
C ASP A 3 -22.75 12.16 -29.79
N PRO A 4 -21.73 13.04 -29.96
CA PRO A 4 -20.55 12.72 -30.73
C PRO A 4 -19.57 11.90 -29.89
N LYS A 5 -19.00 10.87 -30.52
CA LYS A 5 -17.92 10.02 -30.02
C LYS A 5 -16.76 10.89 -29.48
N THR A 6 -16.37 10.67 -28.23
CA THR A 6 -15.02 10.98 -27.76
C THR A 6 -14.31 9.66 -27.52
N SER A 7 -13.55 9.23 -28.52
CA SER A 7 -12.49 8.24 -28.38
C SER A 7 -11.39 8.85 -27.50
N CYS A 8 -11.21 8.35 -26.29
CA CYS A 8 -10.01 8.63 -25.52
C CYS A 8 -8.89 7.72 -26.04
N SER A 9 -7.88 8.34 -26.65
CA SER A 9 -6.60 7.71 -27.00
C SER A 9 -5.86 7.31 -25.72
N GLU A 10 -5.34 6.08 -25.70
CA GLU A 10 -4.41 5.61 -24.69
C GLU A 10 -3.00 6.08 -25.08
N ASP A 11 -2.39 6.95 -24.28
CA ASP A 11 -1.00 7.37 -24.45
C ASP A 11 -0.11 6.76 -23.35
N PRO A 12 1.12 6.27 -23.67
CA PRO A 12 1.94 5.50 -22.74
C PRO A 12 2.90 6.32 -21.86
N ASP A 13 2.99 7.64 -22.05
CA ASP A 13 3.98 8.48 -21.36
C ASP A 13 3.31 9.57 -20.49
N GLY A 14 3.69 9.60 -19.22
CA GLY A 14 2.94 10.26 -18.15
C GLY A 14 2.66 11.75 -18.34
N VAL A 15 1.36 12.09 -18.33
CA VAL A 15 0.87 13.47 -18.30
C VAL A 15 0.96 14.06 -16.89
N PRO A 16 1.56 15.26 -16.70
CA PRO A 16 1.40 16.05 -15.48
C PRO A 16 -0.02 16.65 -15.47
N GLY A 17 -0.87 16.17 -14.56
CA GLY A 17 -2.20 16.78 -14.34
C GLY A 17 -3.31 15.82 -13.92
N CYS A 18 -3.19 14.53 -14.23
CA CYS A 18 -4.17 13.54 -13.77
C CYS A 18 -3.69 12.89 -12.47
N SER A 19 -4.55 12.87 -11.45
CA SER A 19 -4.25 12.15 -10.22
C SER A 19 -4.21 10.65 -10.49
N VAL A 20 -3.22 9.95 -9.96
CA VAL A 20 -3.05 8.50 -10.11
C VAL A 20 -3.39 7.81 -8.80
N GLU A 21 -4.16 6.73 -8.85
CA GLU A 21 -4.41 5.90 -7.67
C GLU A 21 -3.16 5.10 -7.30
N VAL A 22 -2.80 5.11 -6.03
CA VAL A 22 -1.65 4.38 -5.48
C VAL A 22 -2.10 3.46 -4.36
N PHE A 23 -1.37 2.37 -4.18
CA PHE A 23 -1.51 1.46 -3.04
C PHE A 23 -0.17 1.38 -2.32
N LEU A 24 -0.17 1.70 -1.03
CA LEU A 24 1.01 1.74 -0.17
C LEU A 24 0.86 0.69 0.92
N GLY A 25 1.87 -0.15 1.10
CA GLY A 25 1.94 -1.13 2.18
C GLY A 25 2.72 -0.56 3.34
N LEU A 26 2.10 -0.46 4.50
CA LEU A 26 2.71 0.04 5.73
C LEU A 26 3.00 -1.14 6.66
N GLY A 27 4.19 -1.16 7.27
CA GLY A 27 4.62 -2.20 8.20
C GLY A 27 5.34 -1.62 9.41
N SER A 28 5.07 -2.16 10.60
CA SER A 28 5.77 -1.78 11.84
C SER A 28 5.92 -2.96 12.80
N ASN A 29 7.12 -3.21 13.33
CA ASN A 29 7.34 -4.24 14.34
C ASN A 29 8.10 -3.79 15.60
N VAL A 30 8.55 -2.52 15.67
CA VAL A 30 9.28 -1.98 16.83
C VAL A 30 8.51 -0.85 17.48
N GLY A 31 8.58 -0.76 18.82
CA GLY A 31 8.01 0.34 19.58
C GLY A 31 6.48 0.38 19.54
N ARG A 32 5.91 1.57 19.40
CA ARG A 32 4.45 1.79 19.41
C ARG A 32 3.82 1.50 18.05
N ARG A 33 3.87 0.24 17.60
CA ARG A 33 3.53 -0.21 16.23
C ARG A 33 2.28 0.44 15.63
N LEU A 34 1.17 0.40 16.35
CA LEU A 34 -0.10 0.96 15.90
C LEU A 34 -0.08 2.50 15.80
N ALA A 35 0.51 3.17 16.79
CA ALA A 35 0.63 4.63 16.79
C ALA A 35 1.50 5.12 15.62
N GLN A 36 2.57 4.37 15.30
CA GLN A 36 3.40 4.68 14.13
C GLN A 36 2.65 4.56 12.82
N ILE A 37 1.81 3.52 12.68
CA ILE A 37 0.94 3.36 11.51
C ILE A 37 -0.07 4.51 11.45
N ASP A 38 -0.72 4.86 12.57
CA ASP A 38 -1.70 5.95 12.63
C ASP A 38 -1.07 7.31 12.24
N GLU A 39 0.11 7.62 12.77
CA GLU A 39 0.86 8.83 12.43
C GLU A 39 1.31 8.84 10.96
N ALA A 40 1.72 7.70 10.41
CA ALA A 40 2.08 7.57 9.00
C ALA A 40 0.87 7.81 8.09
N VAL A 41 -0.29 7.24 8.42
CA VAL A 41 -1.54 7.47 7.69
C VAL A 41 -1.91 8.95 7.69
N GLU A 42 -1.77 9.63 8.84
CA GLU A 42 -2.06 11.06 8.93
C GLU A 42 -1.11 11.91 8.06
N ARG A 43 0.19 11.60 8.08
CA ARG A 43 1.17 12.27 7.19
C ARG A 43 0.86 12.02 5.72
N LEU A 44 0.42 10.82 5.35
CA LEU A 44 0.02 10.49 3.99
C LEU A 44 -1.19 11.30 3.51
N ARG A 45 -2.06 11.81 4.40
CA ARG A 45 -3.18 12.71 4.01
C ARG A 45 -2.71 14.01 3.36
N GLY A 46 -1.49 14.45 3.67
CA GLY A 46 -0.88 15.60 2.99
C GLY A 46 -0.42 15.30 1.55
N LEU A 47 -0.29 14.02 1.18
CA LEU A 47 0.24 13.56 -0.10
C LEU A 47 -0.82 12.91 -1.01
N LEU A 48 -1.88 12.36 -0.40
CA LEU A 48 -2.91 11.57 -1.07
C LEU A 48 -4.31 12.14 -0.81
N GLN A 49 -5.12 12.14 -1.85
CA GLN A 49 -6.55 12.45 -1.79
C GLN A 49 -7.37 11.16 -1.66
N ARG A 50 -8.56 11.27 -1.05
CA ARG A 50 -9.53 10.16 -0.91
C ARG A 50 -8.90 8.89 -0.29
N ILE A 51 -8.14 9.08 0.78
CA ILE A 51 -7.48 7.97 1.48
C ILE A 51 -8.51 6.95 1.94
N ARG A 52 -8.25 5.69 1.60
CA ARG A 52 -8.87 4.50 2.19
C ARG A 52 -7.77 3.68 2.86
N VAL A 53 -8.09 3.02 3.94
CA VAL A 53 -7.14 2.23 4.72
C VAL A 53 -7.77 0.88 5.04
N SER A 54 -7.00 -0.19 4.95
CA SER A 54 -7.47 -1.55 5.26
C SER A 54 -7.66 -1.77 6.76
N SER A 55 -8.11 -2.96 7.12
CA SER A 55 -7.93 -3.51 8.46
C SER A 55 -6.44 -3.66 8.78
N VAL A 56 -6.12 -3.74 10.08
CA VAL A 56 -4.76 -4.00 10.57
C VAL A 56 -4.56 -5.50 10.69
N TYR A 57 -3.47 -6.01 10.12
CA TYR A 57 -3.10 -7.42 10.17
C TYR A 57 -1.83 -7.60 10.99
N GLU A 58 -1.82 -8.54 11.94
CA GLU A 58 -0.60 -8.96 12.62
C GLU A 58 0.00 -10.19 11.93
N THR A 59 1.32 -10.19 11.74
CA THR A 59 1.99 -11.20 10.92
C THR A 59 3.31 -11.65 11.52
N GLU A 60 3.63 -12.92 11.31
CA GLU A 60 4.99 -13.40 11.55
C GLU A 60 6.00 -12.69 10.62
N PRO A 61 7.26 -12.50 11.05
CA PRO A 61 8.31 -12.00 10.18
C PRO A 61 8.62 -13.01 9.06
N MET A 62 8.72 -12.54 7.81
CA MET A 62 8.85 -13.42 6.64
C MET A 62 10.30 -13.85 6.32
N TYR A 63 11.31 -13.01 6.58
CA TYR A 63 12.69 -13.28 6.12
C TYR A 63 13.67 -13.53 7.27
N VAL A 64 13.73 -12.60 8.22
CA VAL A 64 14.47 -12.77 9.47
C VAL A 64 13.43 -13.11 10.52
N VAL A 65 13.37 -14.36 10.97
CA VAL A 65 12.26 -14.87 11.81
C VAL A 65 12.43 -14.52 13.29
N ASP A 66 13.66 -14.32 13.75
CA ASP A 66 13.96 -13.94 15.13
C ASP A 66 13.80 -12.41 15.32
N GLN A 67 12.56 -11.95 15.24
CA GLN A 67 12.17 -10.56 15.52
C GLN A 67 10.70 -10.46 15.91
N PRO A 68 10.24 -9.33 16.49
CA PRO A 68 8.84 -9.15 16.82
C PRO A 68 7.94 -9.20 15.57
N ARG A 69 6.68 -9.64 15.79
CA ARG A 69 5.62 -9.63 14.78
C ARG A 69 5.34 -8.23 14.23
N PHE A 70 5.01 -8.17 12.96
CA PHE A 70 4.64 -6.93 12.27
C PHE A 70 3.15 -6.66 12.41
N LEU A 71 2.79 -5.38 12.55
CA LEU A 71 1.49 -4.89 12.12
C LEU A 71 1.62 -4.38 10.68
N ASN A 72 0.72 -4.81 9.80
CA ASN A 72 0.67 -4.43 8.39
C ASN A 72 -0.70 -3.85 8.03
N VAL A 73 -0.68 -2.82 7.18
CA VAL A 73 -1.85 -2.10 6.67
C VAL A 73 -1.61 -1.73 5.21
N VAL A 74 -2.65 -1.69 4.39
CA VAL A 74 -2.60 -1.06 3.06
C VAL A 74 -3.38 0.24 3.07
N VAL A 75 -2.78 1.28 2.52
CA VAL A 75 -3.40 2.58 2.26
C VAL A 75 -3.57 2.74 0.77
N SER A 76 -4.77 3.13 0.31
CA SER A 76 -4.97 3.58 -1.06
C SER A 76 -5.41 5.03 -1.11
N GLY A 77 -5.08 5.72 -2.19
CA GLY A 77 -5.44 7.12 -2.39
C GLY A 77 -4.96 7.62 -3.74
N TRP A 78 -5.26 8.88 -4.04
CA TRP A 78 -4.97 9.50 -5.33
C TRP A 78 -3.90 10.57 -5.14
N THR A 79 -2.79 10.48 -5.87
CA THR A 79 -1.69 11.45 -5.80
C THR A 79 -1.49 12.17 -7.13
N ARG A 80 -0.94 13.38 -7.06
CA ARG A 80 -0.45 14.14 -8.22
C ARG A 80 1.08 14.12 -8.33
N LEU A 81 1.76 13.60 -7.30
CA LEU A 81 3.21 13.45 -7.29
C LEU A 81 3.61 12.36 -8.27
N ASP A 82 4.72 12.55 -8.98
CA ASP A 82 5.32 11.43 -9.70
C ASP A 82 5.81 10.34 -8.72
N ALA A 83 6.10 9.14 -9.25
CA ALA A 83 6.41 8.00 -8.40
C ALA A 83 7.72 8.16 -7.60
N LEU A 84 8.71 8.89 -8.14
CA LEU A 84 9.98 9.13 -7.45
C LEU A 84 9.83 10.24 -6.40
N GLN A 85 9.05 11.28 -6.68
CA GLN A 85 8.64 12.29 -5.70
C GLN A 85 7.89 11.66 -4.53
N LEU A 86 6.93 10.78 -4.82
CA LEU A 86 6.20 10.05 -3.77
C LEU A 86 7.15 9.18 -2.93
N LEU A 87 8.09 8.48 -3.57
CA LEU A 87 9.12 7.69 -2.88
C LEU A 87 9.97 8.57 -1.94
N ASP A 88 10.36 9.76 -2.38
CA ASP A 88 11.14 10.69 -1.56
C ASP A 88 10.34 11.23 -0.37
N CYS A 89 9.06 11.57 -0.57
CA CYS A 89 8.17 11.95 0.53
C CYS A 89 7.96 10.80 1.53
N ILE A 90 7.81 9.57 1.05
CA ILE A 90 7.72 8.37 1.88
C ILE A 90 8.99 8.19 2.72
N ALA A 91 10.16 8.29 2.11
CA ALA A 91 11.44 8.17 2.82
C ALA A 91 11.55 9.21 3.96
N ALA A 92 11.04 10.43 3.76
CA ALA A 92 10.99 11.45 4.80
C ALA A 92 10.02 11.09 5.94
N ILE A 93 8.87 10.48 5.65
CA ILE A 93 7.94 9.97 6.68
C ILE A 93 8.62 8.89 7.54
N GLU A 94 9.28 7.94 6.90
CA GLU A 94 10.01 6.85 7.59
C GLU A 94 11.15 7.38 8.47
N ALA A 95 11.93 8.33 7.95
CA ALA A 95 12.98 8.99 8.72
C ALA A 95 12.41 9.72 9.95
N GLY A 96 11.26 10.40 9.78
CA GLY A 96 10.55 11.06 10.88
C GLY A 96 9.99 10.10 11.93
N ALA A 97 9.72 8.84 11.57
CA ALA A 97 9.36 7.77 12.50
C ALA A 97 10.57 7.10 13.18
N GLY A 98 11.79 7.56 12.89
CA GLY A 98 13.02 7.03 13.48
C GLY A 98 13.62 5.84 12.73
N ARG A 99 13.20 5.56 11.48
CA ARG A 99 13.82 4.52 10.66
C ARG A 99 15.25 4.94 10.30
N GLN A 100 16.24 4.24 10.85
CA GLN A 100 17.64 4.39 10.47
C GLN A 100 17.99 3.30 9.45
N ARG A 101 18.45 3.70 8.25
CA ARG A 101 18.91 2.76 7.23
C ARG A 101 20.39 2.46 7.47
N LEU A 102 20.66 1.50 8.36
CA LEU A 102 22.03 1.08 8.65
C LEU A 102 22.58 0.18 7.52
N PRO A 103 23.82 0.41 7.05
CA PRO A 103 24.46 -0.48 6.07
C PRO A 103 24.49 -1.93 6.58
N GLY A 104 23.95 -2.86 5.79
CA GLY A 104 23.93 -4.30 6.11
C GLY A 104 22.64 -4.80 6.77
N GLU A 105 21.79 -3.94 7.32
CA GLU A 105 20.52 -4.34 7.95
C GLU A 105 19.38 -4.46 6.93
N ARG A 106 19.41 -5.53 6.13
CA ARG A 106 18.27 -5.90 5.28
C ARG A 106 17.28 -6.74 6.09
N TYR A 107 16.00 -6.36 6.08
CA TYR A 107 14.89 -7.09 6.74
C TYR A 107 14.90 -7.16 8.27
N GLY A 108 15.74 -6.37 8.94
CA GLY A 108 15.71 -6.22 10.41
C GLY A 108 14.46 -5.50 10.95
N PRO A 109 14.34 -5.39 12.28
CA PRO A 109 13.25 -4.68 12.93
C PRO A 109 13.22 -3.20 12.52
N ARG A 110 12.03 -2.65 12.27
CA ARG A 110 11.88 -1.25 11.90
C ARG A 110 10.66 -0.60 12.56
N PRO A 111 10.81 0.67 12.98
CA PRO A 111 9.71 1.44 13.55
C PRO A 111 8.59 1.62 12.52
N LEU A 112 8.93 1.94 11.27
CA LEU A 112 7.99 2.07 10.16
C LEU A 112 8.65 1.69 8.84
N ASP A 113 7.88 1.07 7.95
CA ASP A 113 8.21 0.75 6.56
C ASP A 113 7.02 1.12 5.68
N ILE A 114 7.26 1.78 4.55
CA ILE A 114 6.22 2.10 3.58
C ILE A 114 6.71 1.71 2.18
N ASP A 115 6.10 0.69 1.61
CA ASP A 115 6.36 0.21 0.25
C ASP A 115 5.31 0.77 -0.73
N ILE A 116 5.75 1.27 -1.90
CA ILE A 116 4.83 1.54 -3.02
C ILE A 116 4.50 0.21 -3.70
N LEU A 117 3.27 -0.26 -3.54
CA LEU A 117 2.81 -1.55 -4.07
C LEU A 117 2.36 -1.44 -5.51
N LEU A 118 1.53 -0.44 -5.80
CA LEU A 118 0.96 -0.15 -7.11
C LEU A 118 0.91 1.36 -7.33
N TYR A 119 1.12 1.79 -8.57
CA TYR A 119 1.02 3.18 -9.00
C TYR A 119 0.23 3.22 -10.31
N GLY A 120 -1.09 3.34 -10.21
CA GLY A 120 -2.03 3.12 -11.31
C GLY A 120 -1.78 1.77 -11.99
N ARG A 121 -1.78 1.77 -13.32
CA ARG A 121 -1.38 0.62 -14.15
C ARG A 121 0.09 0.69 -14.60
N ARG A 122 0.90 1.60 -14.05
CA ARG A 122 2.27 1.82 -14.53
C ARG A 122 3.19 0.66 -14.12
N ILE A 123 4.08 0.31 -15.04
CA ILE A 123 5.25 -0.53 -14.77
C ILE A 123 6.47 0.38 -14.74
N ILE A 124 7.14 0.43 -13.60
CA ILE A 124 8.31 1.26 -13.36
C ILE A 124 9.45 0.31 -12.99
N ASP A 125 10.54 0.35 -13.76
CA ASP A 125 11.77 -0.37 -13.44
C ASP A 125 12.95 0.60 -13.53
N THR A 126 13.31 1.15 -12.38
CA THR A 126 14.46 2.05 -12.23
C THR A 126 15.36 1.52 -11.11
N PRO A 127 16.63 1.95 -11.04
CA PRO A 127 17.51 1.57 -9.93
C PRO A 127 16.97 1.97 -8.54
N ARG A 128 16.11 2.99 -8.46
CA ARG A 128 15.54 3.51 -7.21
C ARG A 128 14.18 2.91 -6.85
N LEU A 129 13.38 2.54 -7.86
CA LEU A 129 11.98 2.15 -7.68
C LEU A 129 11.57 1.08 -8.69
N ARG A 130 10.91 0.04 -8.17
CA ARG A 130 10.23 -1.00 -8.96
C ARG A 130 8.75 -1.07 -8.58
N VAL A 131 7.88 -0.83 -9.55
CA VAL A 131 6.41 -0.89 -9.39
C VAL A 131 5.81 -1.66 -10.57
N PRO A 132 4.81 -2.53 -10.38
CA PRO A 132 4.32 -3.09 -9.12
C PRO A 132 5.43 -3.67 -8.25
N HIS A 133 5.26 -3.63 -6.93
CA HIS A 133 6.29 -4.11 -6.02
C HIS A 133 6.73 -5.54 -6.40
N PRO A 134 8.04 -5.84 -6.52
CA PRO A 134 8.51 -7.09 -7.10
C PRO A 134 7.89 -8.35 -6.49
N ARG A 135 7.72 -8.36 -5.17
CA ARG A 135 7.19 -9.47 -4.37
C ARG A 135 5.70 -9.32 -4.00
N LEU A 136 4.95 -8.51 -4.76
CA LEU A 136 3.52 -8.24 -4.49
C LEU A 136 2.71 -9.54 -4.35
N LEU A 137 2.89 -10.46 -5.31
CA LEU A 137 2.10 -11.70 -5.40
C LEU A 137 2.56 -12.80 -4.43
N GLU A 138 3.68 -12.61 -3.75
CA GLU A 138 4.28 -13.62 -2.86
C GLU A 138 3.90 -13.42 -1.39
N ARG A 139 3.19 -12.33 -1.07
CA ARG A 139 3.02 -11.83 0.31
C ARG A 139 1.56 -11.75 0.70
N GLU A 140 1.13 -12.70 1.53
CA GLU A 140 -0.23 -12.74 2.07
C GLU A 140 -0.57 -11.46 2.86
N PHE A 141 0.38 -10.91 3.62
CA PHE A 141 0.20 -9.70 4.41
C PHE A 141 0.07 -8.41 3.57
N VAL A 142 0.38 -8.49 2.28
CA VAL A 142 0.14 -7.42 1.32
C VAL A 142 -1.17 -7.67 0.59
N LEU A 143 -1.38 -8.90 0.09
CA LEU A 143 -2.54 -9.24 -0.72
C LEU A 143 -3.86 -9.13 0.05
N ARG A 144 -3.94 -9.67 1.27
CA ARG A 144 -5.18 -9.62 2.08
C ARG A 144 -5.70 -8.19 2.28
N PRO A 145 -4.93 -7.24 2.86
CA PRO A 145 -5.39 -5.87 3.04
C PRO A 145 -5.59 -5.10 1.73
N LEU A 146 -4.84 -5.42 0.67
CA LEU A 146 -5.03 -4.77 -0.64
C LEU A 146 -6.36 -5.20 -1.27
N ILE A 147 -6.66 -6.50 -1.26
CA ILE A 147 -7.91 -7.07 -1.78
C ILE A 147 -9.12 -6.54 -1.00
N GLU A 148 -9.00 -6.30 0.31
CA GLU A 148 -10.05 -5.63 1.10
C GLU A 148 -10.45 -4.28 0.50
N LEU A 149 -9.48 -3.51 -0.01
CA LEU A 149 -9.72 -2.19 -0.60
C LEU A 149 -10.09 -2.23 -2.09
N ALA A 150 -9.60 -3.24 -2.81
CA ALA A 150 -9.80 -3.39 -4.25
C ALA A 150 -9.90 -4.88 -4.66
N PRO A 151 -11.07 -5.53 -4.48
CA PRO A 151 -11.23 -6.96 -4.71
C PRO A 151 -10.99 -7.41 -6.16
N GLY A 152 -11.25 -6.54 -7.13
CA GLY A 152 -11.05 -6.80 -8.56
C GLY A 152 -9.67 -6.42 -9.10
N MET A 153 -8.71 -6.08 -8.22
CA MET A 153 -7.40 -5.64 -8.65
C MET A 153 -6.60 -6.77 -9.32
N ARG A 154 -5.86 -6.43 -10.37
CA ARG A 154 -4.94 -7.30 -11.10
C ARG A 154 -3.54 -6.70 -11.08
N ASP A 155 -2.51 -7.53 -11.03
CA ASP A 155 -1.12 -7.07 -11.13
C ASP A 155 -0.83 -6.54 -12.55
N PRO A 156 -0.44 -5.27 -12.71
CA PRO A 156 -0.16 -4.69 -14.04
C PRO A 156 0.91 -5.41 -14.87
N ARG A 157 1.80 -6.21 -14.26
CA ARG A 157 2.87 -6.92 -14.98
C ARG A 157 2.40 -8.25 -15.57
N SER A 158 1.62 -9.02 -14.81
CA SER A 158 1.23 -10.38 -15.17
C SER A 158 -0.25 -10.54 -15.51
N ASP A 159 -1.06 -9.49 -15.27
CA ASP A 159 -2.52 -9.49 -15.35
C ASP A 159 -3.23 -10.52 -14.44
N VAL A 160 -2.48 -11.17 -13.53
CA VAL A 160 -3.01 -12.10 -12.53
C VAL A 160 -3.91 -11.33 -11.56
N ALA A 161 -5.11 -11.84 -11.29
CA ALA A 161 -5.97 -11.28 -10.26
C ALA A 161 -5.35 -11.52 -8.88
N LEU A 162 -5.34 -10.49 -8.04
CA LEU A 162 -4.71 -10.59 -6.73
C LEU A 162 -5.39 -11.64 -5.84
N VAL A 163 -6.70 -11.86 -6.03
CA VAL A 163 -7.47 -12.92 -5.37
C VAL A 163 -6.98 -14.32 -5.76
N ASP A 164 -6.62 -14.53 -7.03
CA ASP A 164 -6.11 -15.81 -7.52
C ASP A 164 -4.70 -16.06 -6.98
N ALA A 165 -3.86 -15.02 -6.96
CA ALA A 165 -2.54 -15.08 -6.35
C ALA A 165 -2.63 -15.43 -4.85
N LEU A 166 -3.54 -14.80 -4.11
CA LEU A 166 -3.75 -15.11 -2.69
C LEU A 166 -4.23 -16.56 -2.47
N ALA A 167 -5.10 -17.08 -3.35
CA ALA A 167 -5.68 -18.41 -3.20
C ALA A 167 -4.67 -19.56 -3.30
N VAL A 168 -3.55 -19.33 -4.00
CA VAL A 168 -2.50 -20.35 -4.19
C VAL A 168 -1.34 -20.22 -3.20
N LEU A 169 -1.30 -19.17 -2.37
CA LEU A 169 -0.25 -19.01 -1.37
C LEU A 169 -0.45 -19.97 -0.18
N PRO A 170 0.64 -20.55 0.35
CA PRO A 170 0.56 -21.20 1.66
C PRO A 170 0.24 -20.15 2.73
N SER A 171 -0.33 -20.59 3.86
CA SER A 171 -0.51 -19.71 5.02
C SER A 171 0.84 -19.19 5.52
N GLN A 172 0.94 -17.87 5.71
CA GLN A 172 2.15 -17.17 6.15
C GLN A 172 1.97 -16.56 7.55
N GLY A 173 0.98 -17.02 8.32
CA GLY A 173 0.73 -16.54 9.68
C GLY A 173 0.20 -15.10 9.71
N VAL A 174 -0.77 -14.78 8.85
CA VAL A 174 -1.40 -13.46 8.76
C VAL A 174 -2.77 -13.48 9.44
N TYR A 175 -2.92 -12.67 10.49
CA TYR A 175 -4.12 -12.64 11.31
C TYR A 175 -4.73 -11.24 11.33
N CYS A 176 -6.06 -11.13 11.24
CA CYS A 176 -6.73 -9.84 11.43
C CYS A 176 -6.56 -9.40 12.89
N TYR A 177 -5.82 -8.31 13.12
CA TYR A 177 -5.53 -7.75 14.44
C TYR A 177 -6.61 -6.76 14.87
N ARG A 178 -7.05 -5.90 13.94
CA ARG A 178 -8.08 -4.89 14.18
C ARG A 178 -8.84 -4.60 12.89
N ALA A 179 -10.16 -4.82 12.90
CA ALA A 179 -11.02 -4.45 11.77
C ALA A 179 -10.92 -2.94 11.51
N ASN A 180 -11.01 -2.56 10.23
CA ASN A 180 -10.77 -1.21 9.69
C ASN A 180 -11.11 -0.08 10.68
N PRO A 181 -10.10 0.48 11.37
CA PRO A 181 -10.34 1.47 12.41
C PRO A 181 -10.66 2.86 11.85
N TYR A 182 -10.46 3.06 10.54
CA TYR A 182 -10.66 4.33 9.84
C TYR A 182 -12.06 4.49 9.25
N ASN A 183 -12.85 3.40 9.21
CA ASN A 183 -14.28 3.43 8.90
C ASN A 183 -15.13 3.71 10.16
N ARG A 184 -14.92 4.84 10.83
CA ARG A 184 -15.92 5.36 11.79
C ARG A 184 -16.91 6.27 11.05
N GLY A 185 -17.94 5.68 10.46
CA GLY A 185 -19.10 6.44 9.95
C GLY A 185 -19.69 5.98 8.60
N ARG A 186 -20.39 4.84 8.59
CA ARG A 186 -21.53 4.57 7.68
C ARG A 186 -22.62 3.75 8.38
N SER A 187 -22.82 3.99 9.67
CA SER A 187 -23.92 3.43 10.43
C SER A 187 -24.70 4.59 11.04
N GLY A 188 -25.79 4.99 10.36
CA GLY A 188 -26.72 5.99 10.87
C GLY A 188 -27.33 6.86 9.78
N GLU A 189 -28.23 6.28 8.98
CA GLU A 189 -29.40 6.96 8.39
C GLU A 189 -30.25 5.87 7.71
N GLN A 190 -31.00 5.13 8.52
CA GLN A 190 -32.24 4.55 8.00
C GLN A 190 -33.29 5.64 8.11
N HIS A 191 -33.80 6.04 6.96
CA HIS A 191 -34.90 6.98 6.80
C HIS A 191 -36.12 6.44 7.55
N THR A 192 -36.72 7.30 8.36
CA THR A 192 -38.06 7.15 8.95
C THR A 192 -39.12 6.85 7.89
#